data_AF-A0AAD5HEH4-F1
#
_entry.id   AF-A0AAD5HEH4-F1
#
_cell.length_a   1.000
_cell.length_b   1.000
_cell.length_c   1.000
_cell.angle_alpha   90.00
_cell.angle_beta   90.00
_cell.angle_gamma   90.00
#
_symmetry.space_group_name_H-M   'P 1'
#
loop_
_entity.id
_entity.type
_entity.pdbx_description
1 polymer ?
#
loop_
_entity_poly.entity_id
_entity_poly.type
_entity_poly.pdbx_seq_one_letter_code
_entity_poly.pdbx_strand_id
1 'polypeptide(L)'
;MSKIPDVSIIEPHAEMLYGLIHQRYILTKQGLQQMLEKYEAGHFGYCPRVYCGRCRVLPCGRYDIPNQESVRLFCPSCLDIYVPPSSRFMNIDGAHFGTTFPHLLVKTYAGLVPDAPEKTYTGRLFGFRINELSESGPRMQWLRRKASPEVLQSKNYQMLTGSSAAQQTRARRDLKSSEPTDVFEGMEGIEEISESDEEELNA
;
A
#
# COMPACT_ATOMS: atom_id res chain seq x y z
N MET A 1 29.35 -35.52 11.91
CA MET A 1 27.98 -35.44 11.35
C MET A 1 27.28 -34.28 12.04
N SER A 2 27.20 -33.14 11.37
CA SER A 2 26.45 -31.97 11.83
C SER A 2 24.97 -32.36 11.93
N LYS A 3 24.38 -32.23 13.13
CA LYS A 3 22.95 -32.44 13.31
C LYS A 3 22.22 -31.42 12.46
N ILE A 4 21.39 -31.90 11.53
CA ILE A 4 20.50 -31.04 10.75
C ILE A 4 19.59 -30.31 11.75
N PRO A 5 19.57 -28.98 11.76
CA PRO A 5 18.70 -28.22 12.66
C PRO A 5 17.23 -28.56 12.40
N ASP A 6 16.42 -28.58 13.47
CA ASP A 6 15.03 -29.01 13.43
C ASP A 6 14.20 -28.10 12.50
N VAL A 7 13.62 -28.69 11.45
CA VAL A 7 12.87 -27.99 10.40
C VAL A 7 11.69 -27.21 10.98
N SER A 8 11.07 -27.72 12.06
CA SER A 8 9.95 -27.07 12.73
C SER A 8 10.29 -25.71 13.35
N ILE A 9 11.57 -25.47 13.64
CA ILE A 9 12.09 -24.20 14.14
C ILE A 9 12.45 -23.28 12.98
N ILE A 10 12.99 -23.83 11.89
CA ILE A 10 13.49 -23.04 10.75
C ILE A 10 12.36 -22.43 9.94
N GLU A 11 11.28 -23.18 9.69
CA GLU A 11 10.15 -22.73 8.87
C GLU A 11 9.52 -21.40 9.34
N PRO A 12 9.11 -21.22 10.61
CA PRO A 12 8.52 -19.97 11.06
C PRO A 12 9.52 -18.79 11.02
N HIS A 13 10.80 -19.05 11.26
CA HIS A 13 11.83 -18.01 11.14
C HIS A 13 12.10 -17.61 9.69
N ALA A 14 12.05 -18.58 8.76
CA ALA A 14 12.19 -18.32 7.33
C ALA A 14 10.98 -17.53 6.80
N GLU A 15 9.76 -17.87 7.23
CA GLU A 15 8.55 -17.11 6.89
C GLU A 15 8.64 -15.65 7.36
N MET A 16 9.03 -15.44 8.62
CA MET A 16 9.19 -14.10 9.18
C MET A 16 10.29 -13.31 8.44
N LEU A 17 11.43 -13.94 8.17
CA LEU A 17 12.52 -13.31 7.43
C LEU A 17 12.08 -12.89 6.02
N TYR A 18 11.41 -13.79 5.30
CA TYR A 18 10.84 -13.49 3.99
C TYR A 18 9.85 -12.33 4.06
N GLY A 19 8.97 -12.32 5.07
CA GLY A 19 8.01 -11.25 5.29
C GLY A 19 8.65 -9.87 5.49
N LEU A 20 9.70 -9.79 6.31
CA LEU A 20 10.43 -8.54 6.54
C LEU A 20 11.23 -8.07 5.30
N ILE A 21 11.76 -9.00 4.52
CA ILE A 21 12.37 -8.69 3.22
C ILE A 21 11.29 -8.19 2.24
N HIS A 22 10.13 -8.86 2.20
CA HIS A 22 9.01 -8.52 1.35
C HIS A 22 8.49 -7.10 1.62
N GLN A 23 8.36 -6.71 2.89
CA GLN A 23 7.97 -5.35 3.29
C GLN A 23 8.84 -4.28 2.63
N ARG A 24 10.15 -4.50 2.55
CA ARG A 24 11.10 -3.57 1.91
C ARG A 24 11.05 -3.69 0.38
N TYR A 25 10.96 -4.92 -0.12
CA TYR A 25 10.95 -5.21 -1.55
C TYR A 25 9.79 -4.53 -2.28
N ILE A 26 8.58 -4.58 -1.73
CA ILE A 26 7.38 -4.00 -2.36
C ILE A 26 7.37 -2.47 -2.42
N LEU A 27 8.36 -1.80 -1.80
CA LEU A 27 8.59 -0.35 -1.94
C LEU A 27 9.55 0.00 -3.08
N THR A 28 10.28 -0.98 -3.61
CA THR A 28 11.16 -0.79 -4.77
C THR A 28 10.35 -0.62 -6.06
N LYS A 29 10.96 -0.07 -7.12
CA LYS A 29 10.31 0.09 -8.43
C LYS A 29 9.78 -1.25 -8.98
N GLN A 30 10.58 -2.31 -8.91
CA GLN A 30 10.20 -3.63 -9.39
C GLN A 30 9.08 -4.24 -8.52
N GLY A 31 9.20 -4.15 -7.19
CA GLY A 31 8.18 -4.66 -6.28
C GLY A 31 6.83 -3.95 -6.42
N LEU A 32 6.85 -2.62 -6.58
CA LEU A 32 5.64 -1.84 -6.86
C LEU A 32 4.95 -2.28 -8.16
N GLN A 33 5.72 -2.52 -9.23
CA GLN A 33 5.17 -2.97 -10.51
C GLN A 33 4.51 -4.36 -10.39
N GLN A 34 5.15 -5.32 -9.73
CA GLN A 34 4.55 -6.64 -9.52
C GLN A 34 3.29 -6.59 -8.65
N MET A 35 3.29 -5.73 -7.63
CA MET A 35 2.12 -5.55 -6.78
C MET A 35 0.99 -4.81 -7.50
N LEU A 36 1.32 -3.92 -8.44
CA LEU A 36 0.36 -3.26 -9.32
C LEU A 36 -0.37 -4.28 -10.20
N GLU A 37 0.36 -5.18 -10.85
CA GLU A 37 -0.24 -6.23 -11.68
C GLU A 37 -1.25 -7.08 -10.88
N LYS A 38 -0.89 -7.47 -9.64
CA LYS A 38 -1.79 -8.18 -8.72
C LYS A 38 -3.00 -7.33 -8.32
N TYR A 39 -2.79 -6.04 -8.10
CA TYR A 39 -3.87 -5.11 -7.78
C TYR A 39 -4.85 -4.98 -8.94
N GLU A 40 -4.40 -4.79 -10.17
CA GLU A 40 -5.27 -4.67 -11.35
C GLU A 40 -6.06 -5.94 -11.63
N ALA A 41 -5.42 -7.10 -11.42
CA ALA A 41 -6.07 -8.42 -11.48
C ALA A 41 -7.09 -8.65 -10.34
N GLY A 42 -7.13 -7.79 -9.31
CA GLY A 42 -8.06 -7.89 -8.19
C GLY A 42 -7.71 -8.99 -7.19
N HIS A 43 -6.45 -9.44 -7.13
CA HIS A 43 -6.02 -10.55 -6.28
C HIS A 43 -6.23 -10.29 -4.78
N PHE A 44 -6.17 -9.03 -4.35
CA PHE A 44 -6.36 -8.63 -2.95
C PHE A 44 -7.83 -8.47 -2.56
N GLY A 45 -8.75 -8.57 -3.53
CA GLY A 45 -10.18 -8.44 -3.33
C GLY A 45 -10.69 -7.01 -3.47
N TYR A 46 -11.81 -6.74 -2.78
CA TYR A 46 -12.60 -5.53 -2.97
C TYR A 46 -13.07 -4.94 -1.64
N CYS A 47 -13.32 -3.64 -1.64
CA CYS A 47 -13.79 -2.91 -0.47
C CYS A 47 -15.16 -3.43 -0.02
N PRO A 48 -15.36 -3.69 1.29
CA PRO A 48 -16.64 -4.16 1.81
C PRO A 48 -17.73 -3.06 1.86
N ARG A 49 -17.36 -1.78 1.70
CA ARG A 49 -18.34 -0.69 1.66
C ARG A 49 -19.14 -0.75 0.36
N VAL A 50 -20.46 -0.89 0.50
CA VAL A 50 -21.43 -0.94 -0.62
C VAL A 50 -21.24 0.22 -1.60
N TYR A 51 -21.12 1.46 -1.10
CA TYR A 51 -20.99 2.64 -1.95
C TYR A 51 -19.58 2.92 -2.48
N CYS A 52 -18.59 2.07 -2.19
CA CYS A 52 -17.28 2.13 -2.83
C CYS A 52 -17.24 1.44 -4.20
N GLY A 53 -18.38 0.92 -4.69
CA GLY A 53 -18.48 0.40 -6.06
C GLY A 53 -17.56 -0.78 -6.35
N ARG A 54 -17.31 -1.65 -5.35
CA ARG A 54 -16.31 -2.72 -5.43
C ARG A 54 -14.92 -2.20 -5.85
N CYS A 55 -14.47 -1.10 -5.26
CA CYS A 55 -13.10 -0.63 -5.39
C CYS A 55 -12.11 -1.73 -4.97
N ARG A 56 -11.08 -1.97 -5.78
CA ARG A 56 -9.99 -2.90 -5.47
C ARG A 56 -9.22 -2.40 -4.26
N VAL A 57 -8.72 -3.30 -3.43
CA VAL A 57 -8.00 -2.96 -2.18
C VAL A 57 -6.54 -3.41 -2.24
N LEU A 58 -5.73 -2.89 -1.33
CA LEU A 58 -4.31 -3.21 -1.22
C LEU A 58 -4.02 -3.78 0.18
N PRO A 59 -3.13 -4.77 0.31
CA PRO A 59 -2.70 -5.25 1.63
C PRO A 59 -1.89 -4.17 2.35
N CYS A 60 -2.02 -4.12 3.67
CA CYS A 60 -1.25 -3.23 4.53
C CYS A 60 -1.11 -3.78 5.95
N GLY A 61 -0.09 -3.31 6.65
CA GLY A 61 0.02 -3.42 8.11
C GLY A 61 -0.47 -2.15 8.79
N ARG A 62 -0.98 -2.29 10.03
CA ARG A 62 -1.18 -1.13 10.93
C ARG A 62 0.10 -0.78 11.71
N TYR A 63 1.05 -1.71 11.74
CA TYR A 63 2.32 -1.61 12.41
C TYR A 63 3.39 -2.19 11.49
N ASP A 64 4.61 -1.67 11.58
CA ASP A 64 5.80 -2.20 10.88
C ASP A 64 6.61 -3.19 11.75
N ILE A 65 6.18 -3.38 13.00
CA ILE A 65 6.78 -4.31 13.97
C ILE A 65 6.01 -5.64 13.89
N PRO A 66 6.70 -6.80 13.78
CA PRO A 66 6.05 -8.10 13.69
C PRO A 66 5.33 -8.50 14.98
N ASN A 67 4.45 -9.50 14.86
CA ASN A 67 3.61 -10.12 15.89
C ASN A 67 2.64 -9.14 16.59
N GLN A 68 2.32 -8.01 15.94
CA GLN A 68 1.34 -7.05 16.47
C GLN A 68 -0.07 -7.36 15.99
N GLU A 69 -0.24 -7.52 14.68
CA GLU A 69 -1.54 -7.67 14.05
C GLU A 69 -1.43 -8.36 12.69
N SER A 70 -2.48 -9.09 12.30
CA SER A 70 -2.57 -9.67 10.98
C SER A 70 -2.67 -8.59 9.88
N VAL A 71 -2.43 -8.99 8.63
CA VAL A 71 -2.60 -8.14 7.46
C VAL A 71 -4.02 -7.55 7.40
N ARG A 72 -4.09 -6.28 7.00
CA ARG A 72 -5.31 -5.53 6.74
C ARG A 72 -5.40 -5.14 5.26
N LEU A 73 -6.57 -4.64 4.86
CA LEU A 73 -6.84 -4.20 3.48
C LEU A 73 -7.18 -2.71 3.47
N PHE A 74 -6.35 -1.92 2.79
CA PHE A 74 -6.58 -0.51 2.55
C PHE A 74 -7.39 -0.30 1.27
N CYS A 75 -8.41 0.55 1.33
CA CYS A 75 -9.20 0.95 0.17
C CYS A 75 -8.83 2.38 -0.30
N PRO A 76 -8.36 2.57 -1.54
CA PRO A 76 -8.04 3.90 -2.06
C PRO A 76 -9.28 4.78 -2.30
N SER A 77 -10.46 4.18 -2.50
CA SER A 77 -11.71 4.95 -2.70
C SER A 77 -12.24 5.57 -1.41
N CYS A 78 -12.31 4.84 -0.29
CA CYS A 78 -12.78 5.38 0.99
C CYS A 78 -11.68 5.82 1.96
N LEU A 79 -10.42 5.51 1.67
CA LEU A 79 -9.25 5.84 2.51
C LEU A 79 -9.34 5.24 3.92
N ASP A 80 -9.73 3.99 3.99
CA ASP A 80 -10.01 3.29 5.25
C ASP A 80 -9.52 1.83 5.19
N ILE A 81 -9.34 1.23 6.36
CA ILE A 81 -8.67 -0.06 6.54
C ILE A 81 -9.68 -1.11 7.01
N TYR A 82 -9.67 -2.28 6.36
CA TYR A 82 -10.60 -3.37 6.60
C TYR A 82 -9.88 -4.67 6.98
N VAL A 83 -10.60 -5.55 7.66
CA VAL A 83 -10.15 -6.92 7.91
C VAL A 83 -10.41 -7.75 6.63
N PRO A 84 -9.45 -8.58 6.17
CA PRO A 84 -9.70 -9.52 5.09
C PRO A 84 -10.89 -10.45 5.42
N PRO A 85 -11.83 -10.67 4.48
CA PRO A 85 -13.05 -11.43 4.78
C PRO A 85 -12.79 -12.93 4.98
N SER A 86 -11.71 -13.47 4.41
CA SER A 86 -11.36 -14.88 4.57
C SER A 86 -10.41 -15.07 5.76
N SER A 87 -10.75 -16.01 6.64
CA SER A 87 -9.95 -16.35 7.82
C SER A 87 -8.55 -16.88 7.49
N ARG A 88 -8.32 -17.35 6.26
CA ARG A 88 -6.99 -17.82 5.78
C ARG A 88 -5.90 -16.76 5.89
N PHE A 89 -6.26 -15.48 5.94
CA PHE A 89 -5.33 -14.36 6.01
C PHE A 89 -5.07 -13.87 7.45
N MET A 90 -5.73 -14.46 8.46
CA MET A 90 -5.60 -14.04 9.86
C MET A 90 -4.24 -14.37 10.45
N ASN A 91 -3.53 -15.37 9.91
CA ASN A 91 -2.22 -15.78 10.39
C ASN A 91 -1.07 -15.08 9.63
N ILE A 92 -1.37 -14.25 8.63
CA ILE A 92 -0.35 -13.51 7.90
C ILE A 92 -0.11 -12.19 8.63
N ASP A 93 1.12 -11.94 9.05
CA ASP A 93 1.51 -10.71 9.73
C ASP A 93 1.38 -9.48 8.81
N GLY A 94 0.76 -8.41 9.32
CA GLY A 94 0.64 -7.14 8.60
C GLY A 94 1.98 -6.44 8.39
N ALA A 95 2.96 -6.65 9.28
CA ALA A 95 4.30 -6.08 9.16
C ALA A 95 5.00 -6.51 7.86
N HIS A 96 4.64 -7.68 7.30
CA HIS A 96 5.21 -8.17 6.03
C HIS A 96 4.85 -7.30 4.81
N PHE A 97 3.83 -6.44 4.95
CA PHE A 97 3.45 -5.44 3.94
C PHE A 97 3.79 -4.02 4.39
N GLY A 98 3.75 -3.81 5.71
CA GLY A 98 4.04 -2.53 6.33
C GLY A 98 2.96 -1.48 6.10
N THR A 99 3.17 -0.32 6.74
CA THR A 99 2.24 0.80 6.74
C THR A 99 2.30 1.63 5.46
N THR A 100 3.47 1.65 4.80
CA THR A 100 3.78 2.60 3.72
C THR A 100 3.30 2.16 2.34
N PHE A 101 3.40 0.86 2.05
CA PHE A 101 3.18 0.29 0.71
C PHE A 101 1.92 0.77 -0.01
N PRO A 102 0.69 0.67 0.57
CA PRO A 102 -0.53 1.02 -0.17
C PRO A 102 -0.57 2.50 -0.57
N HIS A 103 -0.02 3.38 0.27
CA HIS A 103 0.01 4.82 0.05
C HIS A 103 1.05 5.20 -1.00
N LEU A 104 2.21 4.55 -0.97
CA LEU A 104 3.25 4.75 -1.98
C LEU A 104 2.76 4.31 -3.36
N LEU A 105 2.17 3.11 -3.48
CA LEU A 105 1.66 2.61 -4.75
C LEU A 105 0.62 3.56 -5.34
N VAL A 106 -0.36 3.98 -4.54
CA VAL A 106 -1.41 4.92 -4.97
C VAL A 106 -0.83 6.28 -5.38
N LYS A 107 0.20 6.76 -4.69
CA LYS A 107 0.85 8.03 -5.01
C LYS A 107 1.67 7.95 -6.31
N THR A 108 2.39 6.84 -6.51
CA THR A 108 3.21 6.59 -7.70
C THR A 108 2.36 6.42 -8.94
N TYR A 109 1.22 5.73 -8.81
CA TYR A 109 0.30 5.46 -9.92
C TYR A 109 -1.04 6.17 -9.68
N ALA A 110 -1.02 7.50 -9.70
CA ALA A 110 -2.19 8.34 -9.40
C ALA A 110 -3.43 8.06 -10.28
N GLY A 111 -3.25 7.47 -11.47
CA GLY A 111 -4.35 7.05 -12.35
C GLY A 111 -5.14 5.84 -11.85
N LEU A 112 -4.70 5.16 -10.78
CA LEU A 112 -5.36 3.96 -10.23
C LEU A 112 -6.45 4.26 -9.20
N VAL A 113 -6.52 5.49 -8.71
CA VAL A 113 -7.48 5.86 -7.66
C VAL A 113 -8.84 6.09 -8.31
N PRO A 114 -9.83 5.23 -8.07
CA PRO A 114 -11.19 5.53 -8.52
C PRO A 114 -11.72 6.73 -7.76
N ASP A 115 -12.68 7.43 -8.37
CA ASP A 115 -13.33 8.56 -7.75
C ASP A 115 -13.88 8.22 -6.36
N ALA A 116 -13.96 9.25 -5.52
CA ALA A 116 -14.56 9.18 -4.20
C ALA A 116 -15.98 8.57 -4.29
N PRO A 117 -16.41 7.77 -3.30
CA PRO A 117 -17.75 7.22 -3.29
C PRO A 117 -18.77 8.36 -3.33
N GLU A 118 -19.62 8.40 -4.36
CA GLU A 118 -20.59 9.47 -4.57
C GLU A 118 -21.61 9.59 -3.43
N LYS A 119 -21.92 8.47 -2.77
CA LYS A 119 -22.99 8.37 -1.79
C LYS A 119 -22.49 7.75 -0.48
N THR A 120 -23.02 8.26 0.63
CA THR A 120 -22.90 7.64 1.95
C THR A 120 -24.27 7.11 2.36
N TYR A 121 -24.31 5.95 3.01
CA TYR A 121 -25.55 5.35 3.48
C TYR A 121 -26.34 6.35 4.34
N THR A 122 -27.59 6.57 3.97
CA THR A 122 -28.52 7.41 4.72
C THR A 122 -29.62 6.53 5.28
N GLY A 123 -29.60 6.31 6.60
CA GLY A 123 -30.64 5.54 7.29
C GLY A 123 -32.01 6.19 7.11
N ARG A 124 -33.02 5.38 6.78
CA ARG A 124 -34.40 5.81 6.61
C ARG A 124 -35.34 4.88 7.37
N LEU A 125 -36.39 5.46 7.95
CA LEU A 125 -37.49 4.74 8.60
C LEU A 125 -38.81 5.24 7.99
N PHE A 126 -39.59 4.32 7.42
CA PHE A 126 -40.82 4.65 6.66
C PHE A 126 -40.62 5.71 5.56
N GLY A 127 -39.45 5.72 4.92
CA GLY A 127 -39.10 6.70 3.87
C GLY A 127 -38.50 8.01 4.39
N PHE A 128 -38.68 8.33 5.67
CA PHE A 128 -38.12 9.52 6.31
C PHE A 128 -36.67 9.29 6.73
N ARG A 129 -35.82 10.30 6.56
CA ARG A 129 -34.42 10.25 6.99
C ARG A 129 -34.35 10.27 8.52
N ILE A 130 -33.52 9.40 9.09
CA ILE A 130 -33.24 9.40 10.52
C ILE A 130 -32.39 10.63 10.85
N ASN A 131 -32.79 11.39 11.88
CA ASN A 131 -32.07 12.57 12.34
C ASN A 131 -30.73 12.17 12.98
N GLU A 132 -29.65 12.93 12.72
CA GLU A 132 -28.33 12.69 13.31
C GLU A 132 -28.31 12.79 14.84
N LEU A 133 -29.20 13.60 15.42
CA LEU A 133 -29.34 13.77 16.87
C LEU A 133 -30.14 12.64 17.54
N SER A 134 -30.80 11.77 16.76
CA SER A 134 -31.54 10.65 17.33
C SER A 134 -30.61 9.54 17.81
N GLU A 135 -31.08 8.69 18.72
CA GLU A 135 -30.29 7.60 19.28
C GLU A 135 -29.80 6.62 18.21
N SER A 136 -30.67 6.25 17.26
CA SER A 136 -30.37 5.41 16.10
C SER A 136 -29.83 6.20 14.90
N GLY A 137 -29.52 7.48 15.12
CA GLY A 137 -28.99 8.39 14.13
C GLY A 137 -27.59 8.00 13.66
N PRO A 138 -27.23 8.30 12.40
CA PRO A 138 -25.89 8.06 11.90
C PRO A 138 -24.88 8.96 12.61
N ARG A 139 -24.04 8.37 13.48
CA ARG A 139 -22.99 9.12 14.18
C ARG A 139 -21.80 9.43 13.26
N MET A 140 -21.26 10.63 13.43
CA MET A 140 -20.02 11.09 12.80
C MET A 140 -20.00 10.88 11.28
N GLN A 141 -21.07 11.27 10.57
CA GLN A 141 -21.10 11.15 9.10
C GLN A 141 -19.91 11.87 8.44
N TRP A 142 -19.45 12.97 9.05
CA TRP A 142 -18.32 13.76 8.57
C TRP A 142 -17.04 12.95 8.37
N LEU A 143 -16.78 11.92 9.20
CA LEU A 143 -15.61 11.03 9.05
C LEU A 143 -15.64 10.25 7.72
N ARG A 144 -16.84 10.03 7.17
CA ARG A 144 -17.05 9.28 5.92
C ARG A 144 -17.28 10.18 4.72
N ARG A 145 -17.41 11.49 4.91
CA ARG A 145 -17.60 12.46 3.83
C ARG A 145 -16.25 12.83 3.23
N LYS A 146 -16.12 12.70 1.92
CA LYS A 146 -15.05 13.34 1.16
C LYS A 146 -15.49 14.73 0.70
N ALA A 147 -14.53 15.64 0.56
CA ALA A 147 -14.78 16.94 -0.05
C ALA A 147 -15.30 16.74 -1.48
N SER A 148 -16.28 17.55 -1.89
CA SER A 148 -16.81 17.48 -3.26
C SER A 148 -15.73 17.87 -4.27
N PRO A 149 -15.83 17.42 -5.53
CA PRO A 149 -14.90 17.83 -6.59
C PRO A 149 -14.75 19.35 -6.70
N GLU A 150 -15.84 20.10 -6.51
CA GLU A 150 -15.84 21.57 -6.50
C GLU A 150 -14.98 22.16 -5.38
N VAL A 151 -15.05 21.59 -4.16
CA VAL A 151 -14.23 22.03 -3.02
C VAL A 151 -12.76 21.72 -3.28
N LEU A 152 -12.45 20.54 -3.82
CA LEU A 152 -11.09 20.14 -4.19
C LEU A 152 -10.50 21.06 -5.29
N GLN A 153 -11.34 21.56 -6.19
CA GLN A 153 -10.96 22.47 -7.27
C GLN A 153 -10.89 23.94 -6.83
N SER A 154 -11.36 24.28 -5.62
CA SER A 154 -11.30 25.65 -5.13
C SER A 154 -9.85 26.10 -4.95
N LYS A 155 -9.55 27.34 -5.37
CA LYS A 155 -8.21 27.93 -5.22
C LYS A 155 -7.71 27.89 -3.77
N ASN A 156 -8.63 28.08 -2.82
CA ASN A 156 -8.32 28.05 -1.40
C ASN A 156 -7.81 26.67 -0.95
N TYR A 157 -8.48 25.59 -1.38
CA TYR A 157 -8.05 24.22 -1.07
C TYR A 157 -6.72 23.85 -1.74
N GLN A 158 -6.50 24.28 -2.98
CA GLN A 158 -5.24 24.05 -3.69
C GLN A 158 -4.05 24.78 -3.07
N MET A 159 -4.24 26.01 -2.59
CA MET A 159 -3.20 26.75 -1.87
C MET A 159 -2.87 26.10 -0.51
N LEU A 160 -3.87 25.61 0.23
CA LEU A 160 -3.67 24.95 1.52
C LEU A 160 -2.98 23.58 1.40
N THR A 161 -3.20 22.86 0.29
CA THR A 161 -2.67 21.50 0.09
C THR A 161 -1.41 21.42 -0.77
N GLY A 162 -0.93 22.56 -1.32
CA GLY A 162 0.23 22.58 -2.22
C GLY A 162 0.00 21.88 -3.57
N SER A 163 -1.25 21.54 -3.91
CA SER A 163 -1.63 20.78 -5.09
C SER A 163 -1.73 21.70 -6.32
N SER A 164 -0.62 22.04 -6.96
CA SER A 164 -0.65 22.81 -8.21
C SER A 164 -0.99 21.92 -9.40
N ALA A 165 -1.93 22.35 -10.24
CA ALA A 165 -2.24 21.73 -11.54
C ALA A 165 -1.01 21.57 -12.46
N ALA A 166 0.07 22.33 -12.22
CA ALA A 166 1.33 22.22 -12.96
C ALA A 166 2.08 20.89 -12.72
N GLN A 167 1.89 20.22 -11.58
CA GLN A 167 2.57 18.95 -11.27
C GLN A 167 1.92 17.74 -11.96
N GLN A 168 0.60 17.78 -12.23
CA GLN A 168 -0.12 16.69 -12.89
C GLN A 168 0.22 16.54 -14.39
N THR A 169 0.66 17.62 -15.05
CA THR A 169 1.04 17.56 -16.49
C THR A 169 2.47 17.08 -16.74
N ARG A 170 3.33 17.06 -15.71
CA ARG A 170 4.71 16.53 -15.81
C ARG A 170 4.70 15.00 -15.77
N ALA A 171 3.98 14.40 -14.81
CA ALA A 171 3.83 12.95 -14.68
C ALA A 171 3.17 12.26 -15.90
N ARG A 172 2.36 12.98 -16.69
CA ARG A 172 1.76 12.46 -17.94
C ARG A 172 2.72 12.48 -19.14
N ARG A 173 3.75 13.33 -19.15
CA ARG A 173 4.70 13.42 -20.25
C ARG A 173 5.82 12.37 -20.16
N ASP A 174 6.24 12.06 -18.94
CA ASP A 174 7.38 11.15 -18.72
C ASP A 174 7.05 9.67 -18.95
N LEU A 175 5.76 9.30 -19.06
CA LEU A 175 5.34 7.91 -19.33
C LEU A 175 5.30 7.55 -20.82
N LYS A 176 5.50 8.53 -21.72
CA LYS A 176 5.35 8.32 -23.18
C LYS A 176 6.68 8.36 -23.96
N SER A 177 7.83 8.52 -23.30
CA SER A 177 9.11 8.78 -24.00
C SER A 177 10.33 8.01 -23.48
N SER A 178 10.18 6.91 -22.74
CA SER A 178 11.32 6.03 -22.48
C SER A 178 11.07 4.66 -23.11
N GLU A 179 11.48 4.54 -24.38
CA GLU A 179 12.02 3.25 -24.81
C GLU A 179 13.16 2.87 -23.86
N PRO A 180 13.29 1.59 -23.49
CA PRO A 180 14.32 1.17 -22.55
C PRO A 180 15.66 1.23 -23.27
N THR A 181 16.43 2.30 -23.05
CA THR A 181 17.86 2.25 -23.33
C THR A 181 18.49 1.37 -22.27
N ASP A 182 19.05 0.24 -22.71
CA ASP A 182 19.91 -0.62 -21.91
C ASP A 182 20.98 0.22 -21.23
N VAL A 183 20.93 0.29 -19.90
CA VAL A 183 22.05 0.75 -19.08
C VAL A 183 22.55 -0.47 -18.32
N PHE A 184 23.22 -1.34 -19.07
CA PHE A 184 24.10 -2.36 -18.54
C PHE A 184 25.43 -2.26 -19.30
N GLU A 185 26.22 -1.25 -18.95
CA GLU A 185 27.65 -1.21 -19.23
C GLU A 185 28.34 -0.63 -18.00
N GLY A 186 29.30 -1.38 -17.44
CA GLY A 186 30.18 -0.91 -16.39
C GLY A 186 30.09 -1.65 -15.06
N MET A 187 30.33 -2.97 -15.07
CA MET A 187 30.92 -3.63 -13.89
C MET A 187 31.78 -4.83 -14.33
N GLU A 188 32.82 -4.55 -15.11
CA GLU A 188 33.99 -5.42 -15.16
C GLU A 188 35.00 -4.88 -14.15
N GLY A 189 35.51 -5.76 -13.27
CA GLY A 189 36.60 -5.44 -12.34
C GLY A 189 36.26 -5.65 -10.87
N ILE A 190 36.06 -6.89 -10.45
CA ILE A 190 36.43 -7.29 -9.09
C ILE A 190 37.79 -7.96 -9.24
N GLU A 191 38.86 -7.21 -8.98
CA GLU A 191 40.20 -7.78 -8.81
C GLU A 191 40.22 -8.59 -7.51
N GLU A 192 40.73 -9.82 -7.62
CA GLU A 192 41.03 -10.70 -6.49
C GLU A 192 42.06 -10.03 -5.59
N ILE A 193 41.71 -9.79 -4.32
CA ILE A 193 42.69 -9.43 -3.29
C ILE A 193 43.35 -10.73 -2.85
N SER A 194 44.63 -10.88 -3.20
CA SER A 194 45.48 -11.98 -2.77
C SER A 194 45.81 -11.88 -1.27
N GLU A 195 45.95 -13.05 -0.66
CA GLU A 195 46.06 -13.34 0.77
C GLU A 195 47.43 -12.97 1.40
N SER A 196 48.02 -11.82 1.06
CA SER A 196 49.39 -11.44 1.49
C SER A 196 49.54 -10.13 2.28
N ASP A 197 48.47 -9.37 2.54
CA ASP A 197 48.58 -8.01 3.11
C ASP A 197 48.02 -7.85 4.54
N GLU A 198 47.81 -8.93 5.30
CA GLU A 198 47.30 -8.85 6.69
C GLU A 198 48.38 -8.72 7.80
N GLU A 199 49.68 -8.64 7.49
CA GLU A 199 50.74 -8.62 8.53
C GLU A 199 51.32 -7.24 8.91
N GLU A 200 50.86 -6.11 8.35
CA GLU A 200 51.44 -4.79 8.68
C GLU A 200 50.50 -3.81 9.40
N LEU A 201 49.53 -4.33 10.16
CA LEU A 201 48.66 -3.53 11.03
C LEU A 201 48.59 -4.02 12.49
N ASN A 202 49.48 -4.95 12.89
CA ASN A 202 49.64 -5.39 14.28
C ASN A 202 51.12 -5.40 14.75
N ALA A 203 51.94 -4.48 14.24
CA ALA A 203 53.29 -4.20 14.76
C ALA A 203 53.34 -2.80 15.41
#